data_AF-A0A929TXL2-F1
#
_entry.id   AF-A0A929TXL2-F1
#
_cell.length_a   1.000
_cell.length_b   1.000
_cell.length_c   1.000
_cell.angle_alpha   90.00
_cell.angle_beta   90.00
_cell.angle_gamma   90.00
#
_symmetry.space_group_name_H-M   'P 1'
#
loop_
_entity.id
_entity.type
_entity.pdbx_description
1 polymer ?
#
loop_
_entity_poly.entity_id
_entity_poly.type
_entity_poly.pdbx_seq_one_letter_code
_entity_poly.pdbx_strand_id
1 'polypeptide(L)' 'NWYETNGVVTVKCPGSRDIIVKMDECGSNLTMCGIALLENRDGQSLSMEKVVKFYGGHVELDKAFGWGLRWVRGSKD' A
#
# COMPACT_ATOMS: atom_id res chain seq x y z
N ASN A 1 20.05 -7.77 4.78
CA ASN A 1 19.31 -8.93 4.26
C ASN A 1 17.93 -8.86 4.91
N TRP A 2 16.92 -8.35 4.21
CA TRP A 2 15.60 -8.02 4.79
C TRP A 2 14.70 -9.27 4.97
N TYR A 3 15.18 -10.44 4.51
CA TYR A 3 14.52 -11.75 4.60
C TYR A 3 14.17 -12.22 6.02
N GLU A 4 14.80 -11.69 7.07
CA GLU A 4 14.55 -12.10 8.46
C GLU A 4 13.48 -11.25 9.16
N THR A 5 12.94 -10.22 8.51
CA THR A 5 11.96 -9.33 9.13
C THR A 5 10.56 -9.94 9.03
N ASN A 6 10.10 -10.57 10.10
CA ASN A 6 8.70 -11.00 10.30
C ASN A 6 7.77 -9.78 10.50
N GLY A 7 7.74 -8.86 9.53
CA GLY A 7 6.88 -7.69 9.54
C GLY A 7 5.43 -8.11 9.33
N VAL A 8 4.56 -7.81 10.30
CA VAL A 8 3.11 -7.96 10.14
C VAL A 8 2.51 -6.58 10.18
N VAL A 9 1.89 -6.15 9.08
CA VAL A 9 1.10 -4.92 9.04
C VAL A 9 -0.35 -5.28 9.25
N THR A 10 -0.95 -4.71 10.30
CA THR A 10 -2.39 -4.80 10.55
C THR A 10 -3.01 -3.45 10.31
N VAL A 11 -3.93 -3.36 9.35
CA VAL A 11 -4.77 -2.18 9.15
C VAL A 11 -6.10 -2.44 9.84
N LYS A 12 -6.41 -1.62 10.85
CA LYS A 12 -7.68 -1.66 11.58
C LYS A 12 -8.56 -0.51 11.12
N CYS A 13 -9.78 -0.83 10.69
CA CYS A 13 -10.78 0.19 10.37
C CYS A 13 -12.07 -0.05 11.16
N PRO A 14 -12.53 0.95 11.94
CA PRO A 14 -13.78 0.84 12.68
C PRO A 14 -14.95 0.50 11.74
N GLY A 15 -15.63 -0.62 12.01
CA GLY A 15 -16.75 -1.11 11.19
C GLY A 15 -16.38 -1.99 9.99
N SER A 16 -15.10 -2.31 9.78
CA SER A 16 -14.63 -3.20 8.71
C SER A 16 -13.74 -4.34 9.25
N ARG A 17 -13.49 -5.38 8.44
CA ARG A 17 -12.60 -6.49 8.82
C ARG A 17 -11.15 -6.01 8.82
N ASP A 18 -10.38 -6.39 9.85
CA ASP A 18 -8.95 -6.12 9.94
C ASP A 18 -8.20 -6.74 8.74
N ILE A 19 -7.32 -5.95 8.13
CA ILE A 19 -6.45 -6.43 7.05
C ILE A 19 -5.10 -6.75 7.66
N ILE A 20 -4.78 -8.04 7.74
CA ILE A 20 -3.47 -8.53 8.15
C ILE A 20 -2.66 -8.87 6.91
N VAL A 21 -1.48 -8.26 6.81
CA VAL A 21 -0.50 -8.49 5.74
C VAL A 21 0.79 -8.97 6.38
N LYS A 22 1.26 -10.13 5.96
CA LYS A 22 2.60 -10.60 6.28
C LYS A 22 3.56 -10.09 5.21
N MET A 23 4.67 -9.49 5.63
CA MET A 23 5.72 -8.99 4.75
C MET A 23 6.79 -10.06 4.46
N ASP A 24 6.53 -11.32 4.80
CA ASP A 24 7.42 -12.47 4.57
C ASP A 24 7.56 -12.84 3.08
N GLU A 25 6.59 -12.46 2.25
CA GLU A 25 6.66 -12.58 0.78
C GLU A 25 7.41 -11.44 0.10
N CYS A 26 8.06 -10.56 0.86
CA CYS A 26 9.12 -9.76 0.27
C CYS A 26 10.13 -10.78 -0.28
N GLY A 27 10.28 -10.80 -1.60
CA GLY A 27 11.08 -11.79 -2.35
C GLY A 27 11.45 -11.25 -3.73
N SER A 28 10.84 -10.13 -4.09
CA SER A 28 10.91 -9.54 -5.41
C SER A 28 11.67 -8.22 -5.36
N ASN A 29 12.25 -7.83 -6.49
CA ASN A 29 12.96 -6.57 -6.69
C ASN A 29 12.06 -5.32 -6.59
N LEU A 30 10.89 -5.44 -5.96
CA LEU A 30 9.84 -4.43 -5.86
C LEU A 30 9.92 -3.79 -4.48
N THR A 31 10.18 -2.49 -4.45
CA THR A 31 10.48 -1.75 -3.20
C THR A 31 9.25 -1.09 -2.57
N MET A 32 8.10 -1.12 -3.23
CA MET A 32 6.86 -0.48 -2.77
C MET A 32 5.75 -1.53 -2.59
N CYS A 33 5.02 -1.47 -1.47
CA CYS A 33 3.89 -2.37 -1.20
C CYS A 33 2.60 -1.57 -0.98
N GLY A 34 1.58 -1.85 -1.77
CA GLY A 34 0.21 -1.36 -1.58
C GLY A 34 -0.58 -2.35 -0.73
N ILE A 35 -1.04 -1.92 0.45
CA ILE A 35 -1.69 -2.79 1.44
C ILE A 35 -3.21 -2.76 1.30
N ALA A 36 -3.78 -1.56 1.36
CA ALA A 36 -5.21 -1.32 1.25
C ALA A 36 -5.47 -0.04 0.47
N LEU A 37 -6.55 -0.04 -0.31
CA LEU A 37 -7.08 1.14 -0.98
C LEU A 37 -8.28 1.64 -0.17
N LEU A 38 -8.25 2.92 0.19
CA LEU A 38 -9.37 3.60 0.82
C LEU A 38 -9.95 4.57 -0.20
N GLU A 39 -11.20 4.36 -0.59
CA GLU A 39 -11.91 5.22 -1.52
C GLU A 39 -13.09 5.88 -0.83
N ASN A 40 -13.28 7.16 -1.10
CA ASN A 40 -14.46 7.88 -0.64
C ASN A 40 -15.57 7.73 -1.66
N ARG A 41 -16.58 6.94 -1.34
CA ARG A 41 -17.83 6.84 -2.10
C ARG A 41 -18.78 7.94 -1.64
N ASP A 42 -19.07 8.84 -2.57
CA ASP A 42 -20.11 9.88 -2.49
C ASP A 42 -19.93 10.89 -1.34
N GLY A 43 -18.72 11.04 -0.81
CA GLY A 43 -18.42 12.00 0.26
C GLY A 43 -18.90 11.57 1.65
N GLN A 44 -19.58 10.44 1.76
CA GLN A 44 -20.26 10.00 2.99
C GLN A 44 -19.79 8.63 3.48
N SER A 45 -19.30 7.78 2.58
CA SER A 45 -18.92 6.41 2.90
C SER A 45 -17.51 6.11 2.42
N LEU A 46 -16.70 5.49 3.26
CA LEU A 46 -15.36 5.05 2.89
C LEU A 46 -15.40 3.55 2.57
N SER A 47 -15.13 3.19 1.32
CA SER A 47 -14.91 1.81 0.93
C SER A 47 -13.45 1.44 1.09
N MET A 48 -13.21 0.24 1.65
CA MET A 48 -11.87 -0.30 1.85
C MET A 48 -11.70 -1.57 1.03
N GLU A 49 -10.65 -1.62 0.22
CA GLU A 49 -10.25 -2.80 -0.54
C GLU A 49 -8.86 -3.29 -0.09
N LYS A 50 -8.70 -4.60 0.07
CA LYS A 50 -7.40 -5.23 0.35
C LYS A 50 -6.66 -5.46 -0.98
N VAL A 51 -5.51 -4.80 -1.14
CA VAL A 51 -4.70 -4.86 -2.39
C VAL A 51 -3.54 -5.85 -2.29
N VAL A 52 -2.79 -5.81 -1.19
CA VAL A 52 -1.54 -6.57 -0.94
C VAL A 52 -0.77 -6.90 -2.21
N LYS A 53 -0.22 -5.86 -2.84
CA LYS A 53 0.53 -5.98 -4.09
C LYS A 53 1.80 -5.15 -4.04
N PHE A 54 2.86 -5.70 -4.64
CA PHE A 54 4.14 -5.02 -4.74
C PHE A 54 4.30 -4.29 -6.09
N TYR A 55 5.03 -3.18 -6.06
CA TYR A 55 5.26 -2.28 -7.17
C TYR A 55 6.73 -1.86 -7.20
N GLY A 56 7.22 -1.49 -8.39
CA GLY A 56 8.62 -1.07 -8.59
C GLY A 56 8.96 0.26 -7.90
N GLY A 57 7.96 1.04 -7.52
CA GLY A 57 8.11 2.35 -6.91
C GLY A 57 6.79 3.09 -6.80
N HIS A 58 6.85 4.35 -6.37
CA HIS A 58 5.66 5.19 -6.21
C HIS A 58 4.95 5.48 -7.54
N VAL A 59 5.71 5.62 -8.63
CA VAL A 59 5.17 5.91 -9.97
C VAL A 59 4.38 4.72 -10.50
N GLU A 60 4.88 3.49 -10.31
CA GLU A 60 4.19 2.26 -10.71
C GLU A 60 2.91 2.04 -9.90
N LEU A 61 2.94 2.34 -8.60
CA LEU A 61 1.75 2.30 -7.74
C LEU A 61 0.69 3.30 -8.22
N ASP A 62 1.10 4.55 -8.49
CA ASP A 62 0.21 5.60 -8.97
C ASP A 62 -0.45 5.25 -10.30
N LYS A 63 0.32 4.70 -11.25
CA LYS A 63 -0.21 4.22 -12.53
C LYS A 63 -1.22 3.09 -12.37
N ALA A 64 -1.04 2.22 -11.37
CA ALA A 64 -1.96 1.10 -11.13
C ALA A 64 -3.33 1.57 -10.60
N PHE A 65 -3.37 2.67 -9.85
CA PHE A 65 -4.61 3.22 -9.28
C PHE A 65 -5.11 4.48 -10.00
N GLY A 66 -4.36 5.00 -10.96
CA GLY A 66 -4.79 6.11 -11.83
C GLY A 66 -4.93 7.45 -11.11
N TRP A 67 -4.23 7.67 -9.97
CA TRP A 67 -4.35 8.93 -9.24
C TRP A 67 -3.76 10.14 -9.99
N GLY A 68 -2.78 9.91 -10.87
CA GLY A 68 -2.16 10.97 -11.67
C GLY A 68 -1.29 11.92 -10.85
N LEU A 69 -0.72 11.45 -9.75
CA LEU A 69 0.12 12.27 -8.88
C LEU A 69 1.49 12.49 -9.52
N ARG A 70 2.04 13.70 -9.34
CA ARG A 70 3.40 14.01 -9.77
C ARG A 70 4.41 13.61 -8.69
N TRP A 71 5.03 12.45 -8.88
CA TRP A 71 6.10 11.96 -8.02
C TRP A 71 7.46 12.58 -8.40
N VAL A 72 8.14 13.17 -7.43
CA VAL A 72 9.51 13.70 -7.59
C VAL A 72 10.37 13.27 -6.40
N ARG A 73 11.69 13.18 -6.61
CA ARG A 73 12.63 12.89 -5.53
C ARG A 73 12.65 14.05 -4.54
N GLY A 74 12.37 13.77 -3.27
CA GLY A 74 12.57 14.73 -2.18
C GLY A 74 14.03 14.78 -1.73
N SER A 75 14.46 15.94 -1.25
CA SER A 75 15.70 16.12 -0.48
C SER A 75 15.36 16.77 0.86
N LYS A 76 16.12 16.44 1.90
CA LYS A 76 16.13 17.19 3.16
C LYS A 76 17.52 17.81 3.30
N ASP A 77 17.57 19.08 3.74
CA ASP A 77 18.80 19.73 4.19
C ASP A 77 19.20 19.25 5.59
#